data_AF-A0A2D2AWS8-F1
#
_entry.id   AF-A0A2D2AWS8-F1
#
_cell.length_a   1.000
_cell.length_b   1.000
_cell.length_c   1.000
_cell.angle_alpha   90.00
_cell.angle_beta   90.00
_cell.angle_gamma   90.00
#
_symmetry.space_group_name_H-M   'P 1'
#
loop_
_entity.id
_entity.type
_entity.pdbx_description
1 polymer ?
#
loop_
_entity_poly.entity_id
_entity_poly.type
_entity_poly.pdbx_seq_one_letter_code
_entity_poly.pdbx_strand_id
1 'polypeptide(L)'
;MSSEFSRREALASIGAVVSAEGSAPVRGPDATPRGGAVMNLDLWARFETMQAPLDVGVVQTGGYASPGVGGARYVLDEDQRSGKSSPARRRSANGRWFKLSEQTLSPTMFGARPHHASPPSDTAAWQAALDYAADQEGVVIDMAGGRYRCGPLVVRQGCRHLTIANGYLEIDGDVTWLKGAEGADRITYLAVENVFFDHSGARTVQRPIIDASLFSYARFSRLWAYNAKQNVSVLIHVAGSYSVGPYYCVVDQCYCGGFYAGVHLAAAKRVEETANNWTISECRFQPNRGFFGVIVGHRNQNVRILSNAFENVQGGCGVRNDGDGTVLIGNRFEGLATGIHHGAQASGWSEIGSYHNSNQQDRVFEGGAEGRGVLLGDYDTNTGAGRPSYLAKALAVNVGVGRINPWAAVHVGGGALQTGDPGFPESPAVGSAFSYASPALGHVDGGRGGVNDRTFVNGSGAVAGCIPAGTVGLDWKGPVSWMPARRQTPTQKGQMAFELTADNKITIRVRGADGVVRAGSITLA
;
A
#
# COMPACT_ATOMS: atom_id res chain seq x y z
N MET A 1 -19.76 5.43 -37.92
CA MET A 1 -19.29 4.03 -37.84
C MET A 1 -18.55 3.88 -36.53
N SER A 2 -19.24 3.28 -35.56
CA SER A 2 -18.87 3.20 -34.15
C SER A 2 -17.95 2.00 -33.89
N SER A 3 -16.74 2.24 -33.41
CA SER A 3 -15.93 1.23 -32.75
C SER A 3 -16.23 1.27 -31.25
N GLU A 4 -17.38 0.73 -30.86
CA GLU A 4 -17.59 0.26 -29.50
C GLU A 4 -16.69 -0.96 -29.29
N PHE A 5 -15.46 -0.70 -28.86
CA PHE A 5 -14.64 -1.72 -28.23
C PHE A 5 -15.38 -2.13 -26.95
N SER A 6 -16.04 -3.29 -26.99
CA SER A 6 -16.90 -3.79 -25.93
C SER A 6 -16.14 -3.83 -24.61
N ARG A 7 -16.48 -2.92 -23.70
CA ARG A 7 -15.95 -2.78 -22.33
C ARG A 7 -16.02 -4.09 -21.52
N ARG A 8 -16.86 -5.05 -21.97
CA ARG A 8 -16.97 -6.41 -21.44
C ARG A 8 -15.72 -7.27 -21.70
N GLU A 9 -15.06 -7.12 -22.85
CA GLU A 9 -13.86 -7.91 -23.20
C GLU A 9 -12.61 -7.42 -22.45
N ALA A 10 -12.50 -6.11 -22.21
CA ALA A 10 -11.43 -5.53 -21.40
C ALA A 10 -11.46 -6.05 -19.95
N LEU A 11 -12.64 -6.13 -19.34
CA LEU A 11 -12.80 -6.64 -17.97
C LEU A 11 -12.57 -8.16 -17.86
N ALA A 12 -12.94 -8.94 -18.90
CA ALA A 12 -12.64 -10.37 -18.94
C ALA A 12 -11.14 -10.66 -19.12
N SER A 13 -10.40 -9.81 -19.84
CA SER A 13 -8.96 -9.98 -20.05
C SER A 13 -8.09 -9.64 -18.83
N ILE A 14 -8.54 -8.70 -17.97
CA ILE A 14 -7.82 -8.30 -16.76
C ILE A 14 -7.99 -9.33 -15.63
N GLY A 15 -9.13 -10.03 -15.58
CA GLY A 15 -9.40 -11.08 -14.60
C GLY A 15 -8.64 -12.40 -14.82
N ALA A 16 -7.98 -12.58 -15.97
CA ALA A 16 -7.40 -13.86 -16.37
C ALA A 16 -5.88 -14.01 -16.12
N VAL A 17 -5.17 -12.97 -15.68
CA VAL A 17 -3.69 -12.93 -15.77
C VAL A 17 -2.95 -12.89 -14.41
N VAL A 18 -3.63 -12.92 -13.26
CA VAL A 18 -2.94 -13.03 -11.97
C VAL A 18 -3.56 -14.14 -11.11
N SER A 19 -3.33 -15.39 -11.53
CA SER A 19 -3.35 -16.50 -10.58
C SER A 19 -2.14 -16.34 -9.66
N ALA A 20 -2.37 -16.27 -8.36
CA ALA A 20 -1.36 -16.05 -7.34
C ALA A 20 -0.38 -17.24 -7.26
N GLU A 21 0.62 -17.29 -8.15
CA GLU A 21 1.80 -18.13 -7.97
C GLU A 21 2.80 -17.39 -7.07
N GLY A 22 2.71 -17.60 -5.75
CA GLY A 22 3.74 -17.10 -4.85
C GLY A 22 3.40 -16.94 -3.38
N SER A 23 2.19 -17.26 -2.91
CA SER A 23 1.98 -17.40 -1.47
C SER A 23 2.71 -18.66 -1.01
N ALA A 24 3.69 -18.49 -0.12
CA ALA A 24 4.26 -19.60 0.62
C ALA A 24 3.08 -20.39 1.23
N PRO A 25 3.08 -21.74 1.14
CA PRO A 25 2.02 -22.53 1.75
C PRO A 25 2.00 -22.18 3.24
N VAL A 26 0.99 -21.44 3.66
CA VAL A 26 0.66 -21.32 5.08
C VAL A 26 0.38 -22.76 5.48
N ARG A 27 1.26 -23.32 6.33
CA ARG A 27 1.00 -24.57 7.03
C ARG A 27 -0.27 -24.36 7.84
N GLY A 28 -1.41 -24.67 7.23
CA GLY A 28 -2.62 -24.93 7.97
C GLY A 28 -2.34 -26.07 8.97
N PRO A 29 -3.10 -26.18 10.05
CA PRO A 29 -2.98 -27.33 10.95
C PRO A 29 -3.08 -28.61 10.11
N ASP A 30 -1.97 -29.34 10.01
CA ASP A 30 -1.75 -30.61 9.30
C ASP A 30 -2.55 -31.76 9.93
N ALA A 31 -3.83 -31.55 10.21
CA ALA A 31 -4.79 -32.62 10.38
C ALA A 31 -5.33 -32.93 8.99
N THR A 32 -4.58 -33.69 8.18
CA THR A 32 -5.21 -34.48 7.12
C THR A 32 -6.38 -35.21 7.77
N PRO A 33 -7.64 -34.94 7.38
CA PRO A 33 -8.79 -35.57 7.99
C PRO A 33 -8.57 -37.08 7.92
N ARG A 34 -8.58 -37.76 9.07
CA ARG A 34 -8.48 -39.24 9.11
C ARG A 34 -9.49 -39.77 8.08
N GLY A 35 -9.00 -40.47 7.06
CA GLY A 35 -9.64 -40.67 5.75
C GLY A 35 -10.99 -41.39 5.77
N GLY A 36 -12.02 -40.74 6.30
CA GLY A 36 -13.40 -41.19 6.20
C GLY A 36 -13.93 -41.08 4.76
N ALA A 37 -14.95 -41.87 4.46
CA ALA A 37 -15.65 -41.82 3.19
C ALA A 37 -16.20 -40.40 2.91
N VAL A 38 -16.26 -40.04 1.64
CA VAL A 38 -16.87 -38.79 1.17
C VAL A 38 -18.29 -39.07 0.72
N MET A 39 -19.26 -38.33 1.25
CA MET A 39 -20.64 -38.37 0.82
C MET A 39 -21.00 -37.11 0.02
N ASN A 40 -21.63 -37.28 -1.14
CA ASN A 40 -22.04 -36.16 -1.98
C ASN A 40 -23.53 -35.84 -1.78
N LEU A 41 -23.85 -34.56 -1.69
CA LEU A 41 -25.21 -34.03 -1.66
C LEU A 41 -25.39 -33.02 -2.78
N ASP A 42 -26.54 -33.00 -3.44
CA ASP A 42 -26.79 -31.98 -4.47
C ASP A 42 -26.83 -30.57 -3.88
N LEU A 43 -27.51 -30.41 -2.73
CA LEU A 43 -27.77 -29.12 -2.09
C LEU A 43 -27.48 -29.16 -0.60
N TRP A 44 -27.03 -28.02 -0.06
CA TRP A 44 -26.80 -27.83 1.36
C TRP A 44 -28.03 -28.12 2.23
N ALA A 45 -29.23 -27.76 1.76
CA ALA A 45 -30.48 -28.04 2.48
C ALA A 45 -30.73 -29.55 2.72
N ARG A 46 -30.13 -30.45 1.92
CA ARG A 46 -30.30 -31.91 2.06
C ARG A 46 -29.61 -32.49 3.29
N PHE A 47 -28.72 -31.75 3.95
CA PHE A 47 -28.07 -32.18 5.18
C PHE A 47 -29.08 -32.63 6.25
N GLU A 48 -30.18 -31.89 6.45
CA GLU A 48 -31.15 -32.17 7.53
C GLU A 48 -31.86 -33.51 7.36
N THR A 49 -31.96 -34.00 6.12
CA THR A 49 -32.59 -35.28 5.79
C THR A 49 -31.59 -36.40 5.55
N MET A 50 -30.29 -36.06 5.46
CA MET A 50 -29.22 -37.02 5.17
C MET A 50 -28.93 -37.87 6.40
N GLN A 51 -28.90 -39.19 6.22
CA GLN A 51 -28.35 -40.14 7.19
C GLN A 51 -26.86 -40.32 6.87
N ALA A 52 -25.95 -39.85 7.74
CA ALA A 52 -24.50 -39.94 7.50
C ALA A 52 -23.90 -41.19 8.18
N PRO A 53 -23.51 -42.25 7.43
CA PRO A 53 -22.87 -43.45 7.97
C PRO A 53 -21.62 -43.13 8.79
N LEU A 54 -21.31 -43.92 9.82
CA LEU A 54 -20.24 -43.62 10.79
C LEU A 54 -18.85 -43.43 10.16
N ASP A 55 -18.58 -44.10 9.05
CA ASP A 55 -17.34 -44.01 8.26
C ASP A 55 -17.26 -42.75 7.38
N VAL A 56 -18.38 -42.05 7.15
CA VAL A 56 -18.37 -40.75 6.47
C VAL A 56 -17.76 -39.70 7.38
N GLY A 57 -16.59 -39.18 6.97
CA GLY A 57 -15.88 -38.08 7.62
C GLY A 57 -16.04 -36.75 6.90
N VAL A 58 -16.52 -36.78 5.65
CA VAL A 58 -16.61 -35.61 4.77
C VAL A 58 -17.93 -35.64 4.01
N VAL A 59 -18.59 -34.50 3.95
CA VAL A 59 -19.77 -34.29 3.10
C VAL A 59 -19.44 -33.14 2.12
N GLN A 60 -19.65 -33.38 0.84
CA GLN A 60 -19.47 -32.39 -0.21
C GLN A 60 -20.82 -32.02 -0.81
N THR A 61 -21.10 -30.72 -0.90
CA THR A 61 -22.33 -30.22 -1.53
C THR A 61 -22.06 -29.75 -2.96
N GLY A 62 -22.99 -30.04 -3.88
CA GLY A 62 -22.97 -29.52 -5.25
C GLY A 62 -23.41 -28.05 -5.34
N GLY A 63 -24.10 -27.53 -4.32
CA GLY A 63 -24.54 -26.15 -4.23
C GLY A 63 -25.15 -25.81 -2.87
N TYR A 64 -25.36 -24.50 -2.61
CA TYR A 64 -26.01 -24.04 -1.39
C TYR A 64 -27.54 -24.05 -1.53
N ALA A 65 -28.07 -23.10 -2.31
CA ALA A 65 -29.50 -22.98 -2.61
C ALA A 65 -29.87 -23.44 -4.04
N SER A 66 -28.88 -23.58 -4.92
CA SER A 66 -29.08 -24.01 -6.31
C SER A 66 -27.94 -24.93 -6.72
N PRO A 67 -28.21 -26.04 -7.43
CA PRO A 67 -27.15 -26.96 -7.82
C PRO A 67 -26.10 -26.25 -8.69
N GLY A 68 -24.82 -26.55 -8.44
CA GLY A 68 -23.68 -25.94 -9.14
C GLY A 68 -23.25 -24.57 -8.60
N VAL A 69 -23.96 -23.98 -7.63
CA VAL A 69 -23.63 -22.66 -7.08
C VAL A 69 -23.43 -22.74 -5.57
N GLY A 70 -22.23 -22.40 -5.09
CA GLY A 70 -21.91 -22.39 -3.66
C GLY A 70 -21.74 -23.79 -3.06
N GLY A 71 -21.26 -24.75 -3.87
CA GLY A 71 -20.83 -26.05 -3.36
C GLY A 71 -19.65 -25.88 -2.41
N ALA A 72 -19.56 -26.72 -1.38
CA ALA A 72 -18.52 -26.64 -0.38
C ALA A 72 -18.23 -27.99 0.29
N ARG A 73 -17.06 -28.12 0.91
CA ARG A 73 -16.66 -29.28 1.70
C ARG A 73 -16.88 -29.06 3.19
N TYR A 74 -17.61 -29.98 3.80
CA TYR A 74 -17.85 -30.04 5.23
C TYR A 74 -17.16 -31.28 5.81
N VAL A 75 -16.40 -31.10 6.89
CA VAL A 75 -15.74 -32.18 7.63
C VAL A 75 -16.48 -32.46 8.93
N LEU A 76 -16.38 -33.68 9.43
CA LEU A 76 -16.95 -34.05 10.73
C LEU A 76 -16.43 -33.09 11.81
N ASP A 77 -17.35 -32.52 12.59
CA ASP A 77 -17.00 -31.62 13.68
C ASP A 77 -16.59 -32.44 14.90
N GLU A 78 -15.29 -32.51 15.21
CA GLU A 78 -14.76 -33.44 16.22
C GLU A 78 -15.42 -33.30 17.61
N ASP A 79 -15.87 -32.10 17.97
CA ASP A 79 -16.52 -31.87 19.26
C ASP A 79 -17.93 -32.46 19.34
N GLN A 80 -18.60 -32.68 18.20
CA GLN A 80 -20.03 -33.04 18.06
C GLN A 80 -20.98 -32.27 19.00
N ARG A 81 -20.58 -31.06 19.43
CA ARG A 81 -21.22 -30.26 20.49
C ARG A 81 -21.84 -28.96 19.98
N SER A 82 -21.78 -28.71 18.68
CA SER A 82 -22.42 -27.56 18.06
C SER A 82 -23.90 -27.42 18.46
N GLY A 83 -24.28 -26.25 18.98
CA GLY A 83 -25.64 -26.00 19.49
C GLY A 83 -26.63 -25.44 18.45
N LYS A 84 -26.14 -24.98 17.29
CA LYS A 84 -26.96 -24.29 16.30
C LYS A 84 -26.48 -24.56 14.88
N SER A 85 -27.42 -24.85 13.96
CA SER A 85 -27.12 -24.88 12.53
C SER A 85 -26.82 -23.49 11.99
N SER A 86 -25.83 -23.38 11.12
CA SER A 86 -25.46 -22.18 10.37
C SER A 86 -24.96 -22.58 8.97
N PRO A 87 -24.82 -21.67 8.01
CA PRO A 87 -24.26 -22.01 6.70
C PRO A 87 -22.90 -22.74 6.77
N ALA A 88 -22.11 -22.44 7.81
CA ALA A 88 -20.81 -23.06 8.05
C ALA A 88 -20.84 -24.32 8.94
N ARG A 89 -21.96 -24.66 9.60
CA ARG A 89 -22.06 -25.85 10.45
C ARG A 89 -23.45 -26.48 10.38
N ARG A 90 -23.53 -27.78 10.13
CA ARG A 90 -24.80 -28.46 9.88
C ARG A 90 -24.89 -29.83 10.54
N ARG A 91 -26.09 -30.17 11.02
CA ARG A 91 -26.40 -31.46 11.63
C ARG A 91 -27.10 -32.36 10.61
N SER A 92 -26.64 -33.61 10.51
CA SER A 92 -27.33 -34.67 9.76
C SER A 92 -28.60 -35.15 10.47
N ALA A 93 -29.43 -35.93 9.79
CA ALA A 93 -30.67 -36.50 10.35
C ALA A 93 -30.40 -37.45 11.54
N ASN A 94 -29.31 -38.23 11.50
CA ASN A 94 -28.84 -39.04 12.64
C ASN A 94 -28.04 -38.25 13.68
N GLY A 95 -28.06 -36.92 13.59
CA GLY A 95 -27.57 -36.04 14.63
C GLY A 95 -26.08 -35.75 14.63
N ARG A 96 -25.32 -36.15 13.60
CA ARG A 96 -23.89 -35.89 13.47
C ARG A 96 -23.64 -34.48 12.93
N TRP A 97 -22.66 -33.79 13.51
CA TRP A 97 -22.31 -32.43 13.13
C TRP A 97 -21.15 -32.40 12.14
N PHE A 98 -21.27 -31.54 11.14
CA PHE A 98 -20.23 -31.25 10.16
C PHE A 98 -20.00 -29.75 10.08
N LYS A 99 -18.75 -29.33 9.90
CA LYS A 99 -18.33 -27.93 9.77
C LYS A 99 -17.65 -27.68 8.44
N LEU A 100 -17.83 -26.48 7.89
CA LEU A 100 -17.16 -26.02 6.68
C LEU A 100 -15.64 -26.09 6.90
N SER A 101 -14.93 -26.54 5.87
CA SER A 101 -13.47 -26.75 5.91
C SER A 101 -12.69 -25.89 4.91
N GLU A 102 -13.40 -25.03 4.18
CA GLU A 102 -12.81 -24.20 3.12
C GLU A 102 -12.01 -23.03 3.72
N GLN A 103 -10.83 -22.77 3.17
CA GLN A 103 -10.02 -21.59 3.48
C GLN A 103 -10.25 -20.45 2.48
N THR A 104 -10.64 -20.81 1.25
CA THR A 104 -11.12 -19.87 0.24
C THR A 104 -12.64 -19.96 0.18
N LEU A 105 -13.29 -18.97 0.76
CA LEU A 105 -14.73 -18.86 0.84
C LEU A 105 -15.26 -18.14 -0.39
N SER A 106 -16.39 -18.59 -0.90
CA SER A 106 -17.23 -17.78 -1.78
C SER A 106 -18.49 -17.38 -1.00
N PRO A 107 -18.98 -16.13 -1.14
CA PRO A 107 -20.28 -15.74 -0.58
C PRO A 107 -21.43 -16.67 -0.99
N THR A 108 -21.32 -17.34 -2.16
CA THR A 108 -22.32 -18.31 -2.61
C THR A 108 -22.41 -19.56 -1.73
N MET A 109 -21.32 -19.95 -1.05
CA MET A 109 -21.33 -21.03 -0.04
C MET A 109 -22.18 -20.69 1.19
N PHE A 110 -22.56 -19.41 1.33
CA PHE A 110 -23.41 -18.89 2.40
C PHE A 110 -24.78 -18.44 1.88
N GLY A 111 -25.08 -18.73 0.61
CA GLY A 111 -26.37 -18.46 -0.01
C GLY A 111 -26.48 -17.16 -0.80
N ALA A 112 -25.38 -16.43 -1.00
CA ALA A 112 -25.37 -15.28 -1.91
C ALA A 112 -25.69 -15.73 -3.35
N ARG A 113 -26.31 -14.86 -4.13
CA ARG A 113 -26.71 -15.15 -5.52
C ARG A 113 -26.11 -14.10 -6.47
N PRO A 114 -24.98 -14.38 -7.13
CA PRO A 114 -24.37 -13.40 -8.01
C PRO A 114 -25.31 -13.09 -9.20
N HIS A 115 -25.27 -11.85 -9.66
CA HIS A 115 -26.04 -11.35 -10.82
C HIS A 115 -27.56 -11.34 -10.65
N HIS A 116 -28.08 -11.45 -9.43
CA HIS A 116 -29.52 -11.37 -9.23
C HIS A 116 -30.02 -9.94 -9.48
N ALA A 117 -30.62 -9.71 -10.64
CA ALA A 117 -31.04 -8.39 -11.14
C ALA A 117 -32.15 -7.70 -10.32
N SER A 118 -32.59 -8.30 -9.23
CA SER A 118 -33.67 -7.80 -8.36
C SER A 118 -33.57 -8.42 -6.97
N PRO A 119 -34.09 -7.76 -5.92
CA PRO A 119 -33.96 -8.17 -4.51
C PRO A 119 -34.27 -9.66 -4.29
N PRO A 120 -33.63 -10.28 -3.29
CA PRO A 120 -33.05 -9.65 -2.08
C PRO A 120 -31.56 -9.30 -2.13
N SER A 121 -31.13 -8.47 -1.17
CA SER A 121 -29.71 -8.14 -0.90
C SER A 121 -28.95 -9.38 -0.39
N ASP A 122 -27.68 -9.54 -0.79
CA ASP A 122 -26.79 -10.63 -0.39
C ASP A 122 -26.13 -10.41 0.99
N THR A 123 -26.48 -9.32 1.67
CA THR A 123 -25.87 -8.89 2.95
C THR A 123 -25.76 -10.00 3.98
N ALA A 124 -26.82 -10.81 4.17
CA ALA A 124 -26.83 -11.85 5.20
C ALA A 124 -25.82 -12.98 4.90
N ALA A 125 -25.69 -13.37 3.63
CA ALA A 125 -24.73 -14.38 3.20
C ALA A 125 -23.29 -13.88 3.35
N TRP A 126 -23.04 -12.62 2.97
CA TRP A 126 -21.76 -11.97 3.17
C TRP A 126 -21.37 -11.83 4.64
N GLN A 127 -22.30 -11.41 5.49
CA GLN A 127 -22.04 -11.31 6.92
C GLN A 127 -21.74 -12.70 7.52
N ALA A 128 -22.45 -13.74 7.10
CA ALA A 128 -22.16 -15.11 7.54
C ALA A 128 -20.77 -15.60 7.09
N ALA A 129 -20.31 -15.21 5.90
CA ALA A 129 -18.95 -15.52 5.43
C ALA A 129 -17.89 -14.80 6.27
N LEU A 130 -18.10 -13.53 6.58
CA LEU A 130 -17.22 -12.74 7.46
C LEU A 130 -17.19 -13.28 8.88
N ASP A 131 -18.35 -13.65 9.43
CA ASP A 131 -18.44 -14.22 10.77
C ASP A 131 -17.70 -15.56 10.86
N TYR A 132 -17.79 -16.41 9.83
CA TYR A 132 -16.99 -17.63 9.78
C TYR A 132 -15.49 -17.33 9.64
N ALA A 133 -15.11 -16.35 8.82
CA ALA A 133 -13.73 -15.93 8.67
C ALA A 133 -13.13 -15.36 9.96
N ALA A 134 -13.94 -14.79 10.85
CA ALA A 134 -13.48 -14.27 12.15
C ALA A 134 -12.97 -15.36 13.10
N ASP A 135 -13.47 -16.58 12.94
CA ASP A 135 -13.09 -17.75 13.75
C ASP A 135 -11.91 -18.53 13.15
N GLN A 136 -11.35 -18.05 12.03
CA GLN A 136 -10.29 -18.71 11.28
C GLN A 136 -9.13 -17.73 11.03
N GLU A 137 -7.93 -18.25 10.74
CA GLU A 137 -6.77 -17.43 10.38
C GLU A 137 -6.41 -17.64 8.89
N GLY A 138 -6.14 -16.56 8.17
CA GLY A 138 -5.66 -16.63 6.78
C GLY A 138 -6.75 -16.89 5.74
N VAL A 139 -8.00 -16.53 6.04
CA VAL A 139 -9.14 -16.77 5.14
C VAL A 139 -9.19 -15.77 3.99
N VAL A 140 -9.52 -16.29 2.81
CA VAL A 140 -9.81 -15.49 1.61
C VAL A 140 -11.29 -15.61 1.29
N ILE A 141 -12.01 -14.50 1.22
CA ILE A 141 -13.35 -14.41 0.63
C ILE A 141 -13.19 -13.97 -0.83
N ASP A 142 -13.25 -14.94 -1.73
CA ASP A 142 -13.13 -14.74 -3.18
C ASP A 142 -14.52 -14.66 -3.82
N MET A 143 -14.80 -13.54 -4.50
CA MET A 143 -16.04 -13.31 -5.22
C MET A 143 -16.08 -14.01 -6.58
N ALA A 144 -14.93 -14.50 -7.08
CA ALA A 144 -14.78 -15.20 -8.36
C ALA A 144 -15.38 -14.43 -9.56
N GLY A 145 -15.22 -13.10 -9.58
CA GLY A 145 -15.78 -12.19 -10.59
C GLY A 145 -17.29 -11.96 -10.45
N GLY A 146 -17.92 -12.52 -9.43
CA GLY A 146 -19.35 -12.38 -9.17
C GLY A 146 -19.76 -10.93 -8.89
N ARG A 147 -21.00 -10.61 -9.28
CA ARG A 147 -21.67 -9.33 -8.98
C ARG A 147 -22.66 -9.51 -7.85
N TYR A 148 -22.43 -8.86 -6.72
CA TYR A 148 -23.28 -8.97 -5.52
C TYR A 148 -23.88 -7.63 -5.16
N ARG A 149 -25.04 -7.67 -4.51
CA ARG A 149 -25.69 -6.49 -3.95
C ARG A 149 -25.63 -6.55 -2.44
N CYS A 150 -24.93 -5.61 -1.81
CA CYS A 150 -24.61 -5.67 -0.39
C CYS A 150 -24.93 -4.36 0.31
N GLY A 151 -25.54 -4.48 1.48
CA GLY A 151 -25.64 -3.45 2.49
C GLY A 151 -24.39 -3.39 3.38
N PRO A 152 -24.53 -2.86 4.60
CA PRO A 152 -23.43 -2.78 5.56
C PRO A 152 -22.96 -4.16 6.02
N LEU A 153 -21.64 -4.33 6.02
CA LEU A 153 -20.92 -5.47 6.56
C LEU A 153 -20.04 -5.03 7.73
N VAL A 154 -20.00 -5.88 8.74
CA VAL A 154 -19.26 -5.63 9.98
C VAL A 154 -18.19 -6.69 10.15
N VAL A 155 -16.93 -6.26 10.18
CA VAL A 155 -15.79 -7.12 10.50
C VAL A 155 -15.64 -7.16 12.01
N ARG A 156 -15.73 -8.36 12.61
CA ARG A 156 -15.64 -8.53 14.07
C ARG A 156 -14.20 -8.46 14.55
N GLN A 157 -14.03 -8.13 15.83
CA GLN A 157 -12.75 -8.33 16.50
C GLN A 157 -12.37 -9.81 16.44
N GLY A 158 -11.10 -10.10 16.16
CA GLY A 158 -10.61 -11.47 15.98
C GLY A 158 -10.29 -11.83 14.53
N CYS A 159 -10.92 -11.18 13.54
CA CYS A 159 -10.52 -11.32 12.14
C CYS A 159 -9.04 -10.92 11.98
N ARG A 160 -8.20 -11.89 11.61
CA ARG A 160 -6.78 -11.68 11.31
C ARG A 160 -6.47 -12.33 9.97
N HIS A 161 -5.67 -11.64 9.16
CA HIS A 161 -5.25 -12.13 7.83
C HIS A 161 -6.45 -12.44 6.92
N LEU A 162 -7.46 -11.57 6.93
CA LEU A 162 -8.65 -11.68 6.09
C LEU A 162 -8.40 -10.98 4.74
N THR A 163 -8.63 -11.67 3.63
CA THR A 163 -8.65 -11.06 2.30
C THR A 163 -10.06 -11.10 1.70
N ILE A 164 -10.54 -10.00 1.12
CA ILE A 164 -11.78 -9.93 0.33
C ILE A 164 -11.39 -9.55 -1.09
N ALA A 165 -11.71 -10.39 -2.09
CA ALA A 165 -11.14 -10.18 -3.43
C ALA A 165 -12.07 -10.51 -4.62
N ASN A 166 -11.69 -9.95 -5.77
CA ASN A 166 -12.10 -10.32 -7.14
C ASN A 166 -13.61 -10.25 -7.43
N GLY A 167 -14.22 -9.07 -7.36
CA GLY A 167 -15.66 -8.99 -7.64
C GLY A 167 -16.23 -7.60 -7.85
N TYR A 168 -17.54 -7.58 -8.03
CA TYR A 168 -18.33 -6.36 -8.23
C TYR A 168 -19.36 -6.25 -7.10
N LEU A 169 -19.41 -5.09 -6.45
CA LEU A 169 -20.33 -4.80 -5.36
C LEU A 169 -21.24 -3.61 -5.70
N GLU A 170 -22.54 -3.86 -5.75
CA GLU A 170 -23.57 -2.84 -5.70
C GLU A 170 -23.89 -2.51 -4.25
N ILE A 171 -23.61 -1.27 -3.85
CA ILE A 171 -23.79 -0.84 -2.46
C ILE A 171 -25.19 -0.24 -2.28
N ASP A 172 -25.91 -0.75 -1.29
CA ASP A 172 -27.31 -0.39 -1.02
C ASP A 172 -27.47 1.02 -0.43
N GLY A 173 -27.73 2.02 -1.28
CA GLY A 173 -28.17 3.35 -0.82
C GLY A 173 -27.10 4.12 -0.04
N ASP A 174 -27.47 4.69 1.11
CA ASP A 174 -26.58 5.48 1.97
C ASP A 174 -25.94 4.64 3.07
N VAL A 175 -25.14 3.64 2.70
CA VAL A 175 -24.52 2.72 3.65
C VAL A 175 -23.00 2.73 3.54
N THR A 176 -22.37 2.50 4.69
CA THR A 176 -20.97 2.08 4.74
C THR A 176 -20.92 0.59 4.48
N TRP A 177 -20.37 0.17 3.34
CA TRP A 177 -20.30 -1.23 2.98
C TRP A 177 -19.44 -2.02 3.96
N LEU A 178 -18.25 -1.54 4.34
CA LEU A 178 -17.36 -2.28 5.24
C LEU A 178 -16.90 -1.40 6.40
N LYS A 179 -17.08 -1.88 7.62
CA LYS A 179 -16.58 -1.25 8.84
C LYS A 179 -16.18 -2.27 9.90
N GLY A 180 -15.37 -1.85 10.87
CA GLY A 180 -15.14 -2.65 12.08
C GLY A 180 -16.35 -2.67 13.01
N ALA A 181 -16.47 -3.72 13.82
CA ALA A 181 -17.49 -3.84 14.85
C ALA A 181 -17.35 -2.74 15.91
N GLU A 182 -18.49 -2.26 16.40
CA GLU A 182 -18.50 -1.31 17.52
C GLU A 182 -17.89 -1.95 18.76
N GLY A 183 -17.04 -1.19 19.46
CA GLY A 183 -16.29 -1.67 20.62
C GLY A 183 -15.12 -2.62 20.30
N ALA A 184 -14.86 -2.95 19.04
CA ALA A 184 -13.64 -3.65 18.68
C ALA A 184 -12.42 -2.74 18.90
N ASP A 185 -11.40 -3.24 19.59
CA ASP A 185 -10.17 -2.47 19.79
C ASP A 185 -9.51 -2.14 18.45
N ARG A 186 -9.25 -3.19 17.66
CA ARG A 186 -8.63 -3.13 16.33
C ARG A 186 -8.93 -4.37 15.50
N ILE A 187 -8.85 -4.19 14.18
CA ILE A 187 -8.83 -5.26 13.19
C ILE A 187 -7.54 -5.11 12.39
N THR A 188 -6.76 -6.18 12.31
CA THR A 188 -5.40 -6.16 11.77
C THR A 188 -5.26 -7.09 10.58
N TYR A 189 -4.45 -6.69 9.59
CA TYR A 189 -4.13 -7.50 8.42
C TYR A 189 -5.36 -7.86 7.58
N LEU A 190 -6.22 -6.86 7.34
CA LEU A 190 -7.29 -6.94 6.34
C LEU A 190 -6.75 -6.54 4.97
N ALA A 191 -7.05 -7.32 3.93
CA ALA A 191 -6.83 -6.93 2.55
C ALA A 191 -8.18 -6.86 1.80
N VAL A 192 -8.40 -5.80 1.02
CA VAL A 192 -9.47 -5.71 0.03
C VAL A 192 -8.82 -5.49 -1.32
N GLU A 193 -9.01 -6.42 -2.25
CA GLU A 193 -8.23 -6.47 -3.49
C GLU A 193 -9.09 -6.69 -4.74
N ASN A 194 -8.82 -5.94 -5.80
CA ASN A 194 -9.46 -6.18 -7.11
C ASN A 194 -11.00 -6.18 -7.01
N VAL A 195 -11.56 -5.14 -6.40
CA VAL A 195 -13.00 -4.98 -6.18
C VAL A 195 -13.52 -3.74 -6.88
N PHE A 196 -14.57 -3.90 -7.66
CA PHE A 196 -15.34 -2.81 -8.24
C PHE A 196 -16.51 -2.45 -7.32
N PHE A 197 -16.63 -1.17 -6.95
CA PHE A 197 -17.73 -0.62 -6.17
C PHE A 197 -18.62 0.26 -7.04
N ASP A 198 -19.90 -0.10 -7.10
CA ASP A 198 -20.97 0.72 -7.61
C ASP A 198 -21.77 1.31 -6.44
N HIS A 199 -21.54 2.59 -6.16
CA HIS A 199 -22.22 3.32 -5.08
C HIS A 199 -23.20 4.37 -5.63
N SER A 200 -23.74 4.14 -6.83
CA SER A 200 -24.67 5.05 -7.51
C SER A 200 -25.99 5.30 -6.75
N GLY A 201 -26.32 4.42 -5.79
CA GLY A 201 -27.49 4.55 -4.92
C GLY A 201 -27.38 5.64 -3.85
N ALA A 202 -26.17 6.09 -3.51
CA ALA A 202 -25.94 7.05 -2.43
C ALA A 202 -26.58 8.42 -2.71
N ARG A 203 -27.03 9.10 -1.67
CA ARG A 203 -27.62 10.44 -1.68
C ARG A 203 -26.99 11.38 -0.64
N THR A 204 -26.41 10.83 0.43
CA THR A 204 -25.85 11.60 1.53
C THR A 204 -24.37 11.91 1.30
N VAL A 205 -24.01 13.19 1.28
CA VAL A 205 -22.64 13.65 1.06
C VAL A 205 -21.66 13.08 2.09
N GLN A 206 -20.42 12.85 1.67
CA GLN A 206 -19.33 12.27 2.46
C GLN A 206 -19.60 10.84 2.97
N ARG A 207 -20.48 10.07 2.33
CA ARG A 207 -20.76 8.70 2.78
C ARG A 207 -19.58 7.77 2.48
N PRO A 208 -18.91 7.17 3.49
CA PRO A 208 -17.81 6.26 3.23
C PRO A 208 -18.31 4.93 2.67
N ILE A 209 -17.62 4.37 1.68
CA ILE A 209 -17.78 2.97 1.26
C ILE A 209 -17.10 2.07 2.29
N ILE A 210 -15.83 2.37 2.59
CA ILE A 210 -15.04 1.69 3.61
C ILE A 210 -14.78 2.68 4.74
N ASP A 211 -15.23 2.31 5.94
CA ASP A 211 -14.82 2.96 7.18
C ASP A 211 -13.66 2.16 7.79
N ALA A 212 -12.46 2.69 7.59
CA ALA A 212 -11.20 2.09 7.99
C ALA A 212 -10.71 2.58 9.35
N SER A 213 -11.58 3.18 10.15
CA SER A 213 -11.19 3.79 11.42
C SER A 213 -10.66 2.80 12.47
N LEU A 214 -11.00 1.51 12.33
CA LEU A 214 -10.54 0.42 13.20
C LEU A 214 -9.52 -0.52 12.53
N PHE A 215 -9.08 -0.20 11.31
CA PHE A 215 -8.24 -1.08 10.50
C PHE A 215 -6.77 -0.67 10.60
N SER A 216 -5.90 -1.57 11.06
CA SER A 216 -4.43 -1.36 11.08
C SER A 216 -3.72 -2.42 10.27
N TYR A 217 -2.57 -2.09 9.68
CA TYR A 217 -1.88 -2.99 8.73
C TYR A 217 -2.81 -3.47 7.59
N ALA A 218 -3.78 -2.66 7.20
CA ALA A 218 -4.74 -3.02 6.17
C ALA A 218 -4.24 -2.62 4.79
N ARG A 219 -4.59 -3.39 3.76
CA ARG A 219 -4.28 -3.10 2.36
C ARG A 219 -5.56 -2.96 1.55
N PHE A 220 -5.62 -1.90 0.75
CA PHE A 220 -6.69 -1.61 -0.19
C PHE A 220 -6.06 -1.49 -1.57
N SER A 221 -6.10 -2.58 -2.34
CA SER A 221 -5.35 -2.66 -3.60
C SER A 221 -6.28 -2.86 -4.80
N ARG A 222 -5.98 -2.18 -5.92
CA ARG A 222 -6.72 -2.37 -7.18
C ARG A 222 -8.23 -2.19 -7.03
N LEU A 223 -8.65 -1.25 -6.18
CA LEU A 223 -10.06 -0.92 -5.99
C LEU A 223 -10.51 0.01 -7.10
N TRP A 224 -11.69 -0.25 -7.66
CA TRP A 224 -12.31 0.65 -8.62
C TRP A 224 -13.62 1.15 -8.04
N ALA A 225 -13.73 2.44 -7.78
CA ALA A 225 -14.96 3.03 -7.28
C ALA A 225 -15.59 3.92 -8.36
N TYR A 226 -16.87 3.69 -8.63
CA TYR A 226 -17.68 4.53 -9.51
C TYR A 226 -18.91 5.03 -8.75
N ASN A 227 -19.15 6.34 -8.83
CA ASN A 227 -20.38 6.93 -8.37
C ASN A 227 -20.99 7.80 -9.48
N ALA A 228 -22.13 7.36 -10.01
CA ALA A 228 -22.87 8.10 -11.02
C ALA A 228 -23.42 9.44 -10.48
N LYS A 229 -23.77 9.48 -9.20
CA LYS A 229 -24.14 10.70 -8.51
C LYS A 229 -22.90 11.32 -7.94
N GLN A 230 -22.33 12.22 -8.74
CA GLN A 230 -21.12 12.95 -8.37
C GLN A 230 -21.21 13.44 -6.92
N ASN A 231 -20.10 13.29 -6.19
CA ASN A 231 -19.78 14.06 -4.98
C ASN A 231 -20.39 13.58 -3.67
N VAL A 232 -20.95 12.37 -3.66
CA VAL A 232 -21.67 11.86 -2.49
C VAL A 232 -20.78 10.99 -1.60
N SER A 233 -19.86 10.22 -2.20
CA SER A 233 -19.19 9.15 -1.46
C SER A 233 -17.71 9.45 -1.17
N VAL A 234 -17.18 8.80 -0.15
CA VAL A 234 -15.74 8.65 0.11
C VAL A 234 -15.39 7.19 -0.12
N LEU A 235 -14.33 6.86 -0.86
CA LEU A 235 -13.94 5.46 -1.02
C LEU A 235 -13.43 4.88 0.31
N ILE A 236 -12.39 5.50 0.89
CA ILE A 236 -11.86 5.10 2.21
C ILE A 236 -11.89 6.30 3.17
N HIS A 237 -12.51 6.09 4.32
CA HIS A 237 -12.57 7.08 5.38
C HIS A 237 -11.96 6.56 6.67
N VAL A 238 -11.26 7.43 7.38
CA VAL A 238 -10.82 7.23 8.76
C VAL A 238 -11.37 8.40 9.57
N ALA A 239 -12.23 8.13 10.54
CA ALA A 239 -12.73 9.13 11.46
C ALA A 239 -11.70 9.40 12.58
N GLY A 240 -11.59 10.66 12.99
CA GLY A 240 -10.62 11.10 13.98
C GLY A 240 -11.15 11.11 15.41
N SER A 241 -11.85 10.06 15.83
CA SER A 241 -12.49 9.99 17.16
C SER A 241 -12.48 8.61 17.82
N TYR A 242 -11.41 7.83 17.62
CA TYR A 242 -11.25 6.51 18.25
C TYR A 242 -10.15 6.54 19.30
N SER A 243 -10.25 5.67 20.31
CA SER A 243 -9.28 5.58 21.42
C SER A 243 -7.85 5.34 20.94
N VAL A 244 -7.68 4.60 19.83
CA VAL A 244 -6.39 4.46 19.15
C VAL A 244 -6.60 4.48 17.64
N GLY A 245 -5.90 5.40 16.96
CA GLY A 245 -6.01 5.57 15.52
C GLY A 245 -5.48 4.37 14.71
N PRO A 246 -5.95 4.20 13.46
CA PRO A 246 -5.45 3.18 12.56
C PRO A 246 -4.06 3.53 12.02
N TYR A 247 -3.19 2.55 11.85
CA TYR A 247 -1.83 2.80 11.35
C TYR A 247 -1.34 1.79 10.32
N TYR A 248 -0.27 2.15 9.61
CA TYR A 248 0.43 1.29 8.65
C TYR A 248 -0.49 0.70 7.56
N CYS A 249 -1.50 1.44 7.15
CA CYS A 249 -2.39 1.02 6.06
C CYS A 249 -1.86 1.48 4.70
N VAL A 250 -2.17 0.71 3.68
CA VAL A 250 -1.75 0.94 2.29
C VAL A 250 -2.98 1.04 1.40
N VAL A 251 -3.04 2.07 0.57
CA VAL A 251 -3.98 2.22 -0.52
C VAL A 251 -3.17 2.27 -1.81
N ASP A 252 -3.29 1.25 -2.66
CA ASP A 252 -2.45 1.11 -3.84
C ASP A 252 -3.22 0.75 -5.12
N GLN A 253 -2.79 1.33 -6.24
CA GLN A 253 -3.34 1.00 -7.57
C GLN A 253 -4.86 1.17 -7.68
N CYS A 254 -5.44 2.08 -6.89
CA CYS A 254 -6.88 2.30 -6.86
C CYS A 254 -7.32 3.37 -7.86
N TYR A 255 -8.52 3.23 -8.40
CA TYR A 255 -9.19 4.21 -9.23
C TYR A 255 -10.44 4.75 -8.53
N CYS A 256 -10.58 6.07 -8.48
CA CYS A 256 -11.73 6.73 -7.86
C CYS A 256 -12.10 8.01 -8.62
N GLY A 257 -13.30 8.05 -9.22
CA GLY A 257 -13.79 9.20 -9.98
C GLY A 257 -15.25 9.53 -9.70
N GLY A 258 -15.55 10.83 -9.55
CA GLY A 258 -16.89 11.31 -9.17
C GLY A 258 -17.21 11.25 -7.68
N PHE A 259 -16.19 11.18 -6.81
CA PHE A 259 -16.34 11.06 -5.35
C PHE A 259 -16.09 12.39 -4.63
N TYR A 260 -16.57 12.50 -3.40
CA TYR A 260 -16.19 13.59 -2.49
C TYR A 260 -14.70 13.52 -2.14
N ALA A 261 -14.22 12.31 -1.81
CA ALA A 261 -12.81 12.03 -1.60
C ALA A 261 -12.47 10.60 -2.01
N GLY A 262 -11.28 10.38 -2.57
CA GLY A 262 -10.71 9.03 -2.70
C GLY A 262 -10.34 8.48 -1.33
N VAL A 263 -9.47 9.19 -0.63
CA VAL A 263 -9.07 8.86 0.75
C VAL A 263 -9.32 10.08 1.64
N HIS A 264 -10.01 9.88 2.77
CA HIS A 264 -10.27 10.93 3.75
C HIS A 264 -9.83 10.47 5.15
N LEU A 265 -8.64 10.93 5.56
CA LEU A 265 -8.16 10.81 6.93
C LEU A 265 -8.67 12.05 7.69
N ALA A 266 -9.73 11.93 8.48
CA ALA A 266 -10.31 13.07 9.19
C ALA A 266 -9.36 13.62 10.26
N ALA A 267 -9.58 14.87 10.68
CA ALA A 267 -8.81 15.47 11.76
C ALA A 267 -9.01 14.69 13.07
N ALA A 268 -7.91 14.30 13.70
CA ALA A 268 -7.92 13.61 14.98
C ALA A 268 -8.10 14.60 16.14
N LYS A 269 -8.93 14.26 17.14
CA LYS A 269 -9.12 15.15 18.31
C LYS A 269 -7.93 15.10 19.27
N ARG A 270 -7.11 14.05 19.21
CA ARG A 270 -5.87 13.86 19.99
C ARG A 270 -4.83 13.11 19.16
N VAL A 271 -3.57 13.13 19.61
CA VAL A 271 -2.45 12.54 18.86
C VAL A 271 -2.54 11.01 18.83
N GLU A 272 -3.10 10.39 19.85
CA GLU A 272 -3.32 8.93 19.91
C GLU A 272 -4.39 8.43 18.93
N GLU A 273 -5.30 9.31 18.47
CA GLU A 273 -6.41 8.97 17.57
C GLU A 273 -6.03 9.12 16.08
N THR A 274 -4.76 9.34 15.80
CA THR A 274 -4.27 9.75 14.47
C THR A 274 -4.09 8.59 13.51
N ALA A 275 -4.40 8.84 12.24
CA ALA A 275 -4.13 7.94 11.14
C ALA A 275 -2.64 8.02 10.76
N ASN A 276 -1.82 7.18 11.38
CA ASN A 276 -0.36 7.29 11.26
C ASN A 276 0.24 6.33 10.23
N ASN A 277 1.28 6.79 9.52
CA ASN A 277 2.05 5.96 8.59
C ASN A 277 1.21 5.34 7.46
N TRP A 278 0.18 6.05 6.99
CA TRP A 278 -0.59 5.63 5.82
C TRP A 278 0.24 5.85 4.55
N THR A 279 0.16 4.90 3.62
CA THR A 279 0.77 5.03 2.29
C THR A 279 -0.31 4.96 1.22
N ILE A 280 -0.37 5.97 0.36
CA ILE A 280 -1.31 6.09 -0.74
C ILE A 280 -0.49 6.17 -2.02
N SER A 281 -0.48 5.12 -2.84
CA SER A 281 0.46 5.01 -3.95
C SER A 281 -0.13 4.49 -5.25
N GLU A 282 0.40 4.94 -6.39
CA GLU A 282 0.02 4.45 -7.73
C GLU A 282 -1.50 4.52 -8.01
N CYS A 283 -2.23 5.39 -7.32
CA CYS A 283 -3.67 5.55 -7.51
C CYS A 283 -3.97 6.59 -8.58
N ARG A 284 -5.18 6.51 -9.15
CA ARG A 284 -5.74 7.52 -10.05
C ARG A 284 -7.01 8.12 -9.44
N PHE A 285 -6.96 9.40 -9.12
CA PHE A 285 -8.06 10.16 -8.52
C PHE A 285 -8.59 11.20 -9.50
N GLN A 286 -9.91 11.25 -9.69
CA GLN A 286 -10.60 12.26 -10.51
C GLN A 286 -11.58 13.07 -9.65
N PRO A 287 -11.08 13.98 -8.79
CA PRO A 287 -11.94 14.81 -7.94
C PRO A 287 -12.67 15.85 -8.80
N ASN A 288 -13.98 16.04 -8.63
CA ASN A 288 -14.72 17.12 -9.30
C ASN A 288 -14.52 18.47 -8.58
N ARG A 289 -15.06 19.55 -9.14
CA ARG A 289 -15.02 20.89 -8.53
C ARG A 289 -15.58 20.89 -7.11
N GLY A 290 -14.76 21.27 -6.13
CA GLY A 290 -15.13 21.30 -4.71
C GLY A 290 -14.84 20.01 -3.94
N PHE A 291 -14.18 19.04 -4.57
CA PHE A 291 -13.88 17.73 -4.00
C PHE A 291 -12.39 17.44 -4.01
N PHE A 292 -12.01 16.31 -3.41
CA PHE A 292 -10.63 16.02 -3.06
C PHE A 292 -10.18 14.68 -3.62
N GLY A 293 -8.94 14.54 -4.07
CA GLY A 293 -8.35 13.22 -4.29
C GLY A 293 -8.05 12.57 -2.94
N VAL A 294 -7.21 13.24 -2.16
CA VAL A 294 -6.83 12.83 -0.80
C VAL A 294 -7.03 14.00 0.18
N ILE A 295 -7.59 13.70 1.35
CA ILE A 295 -7.67 14.61 2.49
C ILE A 295 -6.86 14.02 3.64
N VAL A 296 -5.87 14.75 4.11
CA VAL A 296 -5.11 14.46 5.33
C VAL A 296 -5.48 15.51 6.37
N GLY A 297 -6.33 15.18 7.32
CA GLY A 297 -6.80 16.09 8.36
C GLY A 297 -5.74 16.37 9.43
N HIS A 298 -6.01 17.38 10.26
CA HIS A 298 -5.12 17.80 11.34
C HIS A 298 -4.67 16.64 12.25
N ARG A 299 -3.39 16.67 12.63
CA ARG A 299 -2.66 15.70 13.48
C ARG A 299 -2.39 14.33 12.89
N ASN A 300 -2.91 13.98 11.71
CA ASN A 300 -2.50 12.72 11.07
C ASN A 300 -1.02 12.81 10.69
N GLN A 301 -0.22 11.80 11.05
CA GLN A 301 1.24 11.88 10.94
C GLN A 301 1.84 10.90 9.94
N ASN A 302 2.94 11.31 9.29
CA ASN A 302 3.77 10.45 8.44
C ASN A 302 3.00 9.80 7.28
N VAL A 303 2.03 10.53 6.71
CA VAL A 303 1.26 10.08 5.55
C VAL A 303 2.12 10.21 4.29
N ARG A 304 2.23 9.15 3.49
CA ARG A 304 3.00 9.11 2.24
C ARG A 304 2.04 9.06 1.06
N ILE A 305 2.14 10.02 0.15
CA ILE A 305 1.33 10.12 -1.08
C ILE A 305 2.29 10.03 -2.26
N LEU A 306 2.36 8.86 -2.92
CA LEU A 306 3.45 8.51 -3.83
C LEU A 306 2.95 8.12 -5.22
N SER A 307 3.53 8.67 -6.29
CA SER A 307 3.29 8.21 -7.67
C SER A 307 1.81 8.16 -8.10
N ASN A 308 0.96 9.05 -7.57
CA ASN A 308 -0.46 9.07 -7.91
C ASN A 308 -0.74 10.03 -9.09
N ALA A 309 -1.80 9.76 -9.83
CA ALA A 309 -2.35 10.67 -10.84
C ALA A 309 -3.63 11.33 -10.32
N PHE A 310 -3.62 12.65 -10.19
CA PHE A 310 -4.79 13.47 -9.87
C PHE A 310 -5.21 14.24 -11.12
N GLU A 311 -6.38 13.94 -11.66
CA GLU A 311 -6.79 14.48 -12.96
C GLU A 311 -8.29 14.71 -13.06
N ASN A 312 -8.72 15.93 -13.38
CA ASN A 312 -10.10 16.20 -13.75
C ASN A 312 -10.26 17.58 -14.39
N VAL A 313 -10.72 17.64 -15.63
CA VAL A 313 -10.99 18.90 -16.36
C VAL A 313 -12.08 19.77 -15.73
N GLN A 314 -12.95 19.19 -14.89
CA GLN A 314 -14.01 19.94 -14.22
C GLN A 314 -13.50 20.74 -13.01
N GLY A 315 -12.20 20.64 -12.67
CA GLY A 315 -11.62 21.22 -11.46
C GLY A 315 -11.74 20.31 -10.24
N GLY A 316 -11.25 20.75 -9.08
CA GLY A 316 -11.15 19.96 -7.85
C GLY A 316 -9.82 20.19 -7.13
N CYS A 317 -9.62 19.57 -5.97
CA CYS A 317 -8.36 19.63 -5.22
C CYS A 317 -7.68 18.26 -5.27
N GLY A 318 -6.42 18.17 -5.67
CA GLY A 318 -5.69 16.89 -5.65
C GLY A 318 -5.49 16.39 -4.23
N VAL A 319 -4.77 17.17 -3.43
CA VAL A 319 -4.51 16.87 -2.01
C VAL A 319 -4.90 18.05 -1.13
N ARG A 320 -5.70 17.83 -0.09
CA ARG A 320 -5.83 18.75 1.04
C ARG A 320 -5.02 18.21 2.21
N ASN A 321 -3.99 18.93 2.63
CA ASN A 321 -3.11 18.52 3.71
C ASN A 321 -3.15 19.50 4.87
N ASP A 322 -3.75 19.05 5.97
CA ASP A 322 -3.78 19.71 7.28
C ASP A 322 -2.95 18.91 8.32
N GLY A 323 -2.34 17.78 7.92
CA GLY A 323 -1.58 16.87 8.79
C GLY A 323 -0.10 17.21 8.94
N ASP A 324 0.60 16.38 9.72
CA ASP A 324 2.00 16.59 10.11
C ASP A 324 2.92 15.54 9.45
N GLY A 325 4.09 15.94 8.97
CA GLY A 325 5.05 14.96 8.42
C GLY A 325 4.59 14.29 7.11
N THR A 326 3.68 14.92 6.36
CA THR A 326 3.20 14.34 5.10
C THR A 326 4.26 14.43 4.01
N VAL A 327 4.48 13.34 3.29
CA VAL A 327 5.45 13.21 2.20
C VAL A 327 4.71 13.01 0.88
N LEU A 328 4.97 13.89 -0.10
CA LEU A 328 4.41 13.79 -1.44
C LEU A 328 5.53 13.61 -2.47
N ILE A 329 5.60 12.47 -3.15
CA ILE A 329 6.67 12.18 -4.13
C ILE A 329 6.09 11.61 -5.42
N GLY A 330 6.50 12.14 -6.57
CA GLY A 330 6.21 11.56 -7.89
C GLY A 330 4.75 11.66 -8.34
N ASN A 331 3.94 12.50 -7.69
CA ASN A 331 2.54 12.66 -8.07
C ASN A 331 2.38 13.56 -9.31
N ARG A 332 1.40 13.25 -10.15
CA ARG A 332 0.98 14.05 -11.32
C ARG A 332 -0.33 14.76 -11.01
N PHE A 333 -0.39 16.06 -11.26
CA PHE A 333 -1.61 16.86 -11.13
C PHE A 333 -1.98 17.50 -12.47
N GLU A 334 -3.16 17.20 -13.00
CA GLU A 334 -3.60 17.63 -14.34
C GLU A 334 -5.05 18.12 -14.35
N GLY A 335 -5.31 19.29 -14.93
CA GLY A 335 -6.67 19.82 -15.11
C GLY A 335 -7.44 20.24 -13.84
N LEU A 336 -6.88 20.05 -12.64
CA LEU A 336 -7.53 20.34 -11.34
C LEU A 336 -7.86 21.83 -11.16
N ALA A 337 -8.49 22.24 -10.06
CA ALA A 337 -8.63 23.64 -9.62
C ALA A 337 -7.56 24.03 -8.58
N THR A 338 -7.10 23.05 -7.80
CA THR A 338 -6.00 23.16 -6.85
C THR A 338 -5.20 21.86 -6.89
N GLY A 339 -3.87 21.94 -7.03
CA GLY A 339 -3.01 20.75 -6.94
C GLY A 339 -2.98 20.26 -5.49
N ILE A 340 -2.38 21.08 -4.62
CA ILE A 340 -2.28 20.86 -3.18
C ILE A 340 -2.83 22.09 -2.44
N HIS A 341 -3.65 21.88 -1.43
CA HIS A 341 -4.12 22.89 -0.48
C HIS A 341 -3.58 22.57 0.91
N HIS A 342 -2.83 23.50 1.51
CA HIS A 342 -2.34 23.37 2.88
C HIS A 342 -3.21 24.16 3.85
N GLY A 343 -3.76 23.49 4.87
CA GLY A 343 -4.38 24.20 5.97
C GLY A 343 -3.36 24.93 6.82
N ALA A 344 -3.80 25.96 7.55
CA ALA A 344 -2.97 26.75 8.46
C ALA A 344 -2.29 25.93 9.58
N GLN A 345 -2.67 24.66 9.76
CA GLN A 345 -2.19 23.77 10.81
C GLN A 345 -1.23 22.69 10.32
N ALA A 346 -0.91 22.63 9.03
CA ALA A 346 0.02 21.63 8.49
C ALA A 346 1.47 21.95 8.88
N SER A 347 2.25 20.94 9.28
CA SER A 347 3.66 21.12 9.65
C SER A 347 4.58 20.00 9.13
N GLY A 348 5.88 20.30 8.93
CA GLY A 348 6.93 19.30 8.66
C GLY A 348 6.78 18.48 7.38
N TRP A 349 6.27 19.05 6.29
CA TRP A 349 6.00 18.33 5.04
C TRP A 349 7.15 18.42 4.02
N SER A 350 7.23 17.44 3.12
CA SER A 350 8.20 17.40 2.02
C SER A 350 7.51 17.06 0.70
N GLU A 351 7.91 17.74 -0.37
CA GLU A 351 7.27 17.63 -1.69
C GLU A 351 8.30 17.53 -2.83
N ILE A 352 8.12 16.52 -3.68
CA ILE A 352 8.85 16.32 -4.94
C ILE A 352 7.84 15.85 -6.00
N GLY A 353 7.52 16.66 -7.01
CA GLY A 353 6.51 16.30 -8.00
C GLY A 353 6.59 17.07 -9.30
N SER A 354 5.86 16.59 -10.31
CA SER A 354 5.74 17.24 -11.62
C SER A 354 4.32 17.75 -11.81
N TYR A 355 4.19 19.02 -12.17
CA TYR A 355 2.91 19.70 -12.34
C TYR A 355 2.69 20.04 -13.82
N HIS A 356 1.50 19.75 -14.34
CA HIS A 356 1.14 20.13 -15.71
C HIS A 356 -0.25 20.74 -15.74
N ASN A 357 -0.34 22.06 -15.89
CA ASN A 357 -1.60 22.76 -16.09
C ASN A 357 -1.83 22.97 -17.59
N SER A 358 -3.00 22.58 -18.11
CA SER A 358 -3.38 22.74 -19.51
C SER A 358 -3.39 24.19 -20.01
N ASN A 359 -3.36 25.16 -19.10
CA ASN A 359 -3.36 26.60 -19.42
C ASN A 359 -1.97 27.26 -19.35
N GLN A 360 -0.87 26.51 -19.25
CA GLN A 360 0.51 27.04 -19.11
C GLN A 360 0.71 28.06 -17.97
N GLN A 361 -0.22 28.15 -17.01
CA GLN A 361 -0.05 28.97 -15.83
C GLN A 361 0.43 28.10 -14.67
N ASP A 362 1.66 28.34 -14.24
CA ASP A 362 2.20 27.87 -12.98
C ASP A 362 1.21 28.17 -11.87
N ARG A 363 0.73 27.13 -11.19
CA ARG A 363 -0.17 27.35 -10.06
C ARG A 363 0.62 27.59 -8.80
N VAL A 364 0.18 28.64 -8.13
CA VAL A 364 0.71 29.12 -6.86
C VAL A 364 0.49 28.06 -5.78
N PHE A 365 1.57 27.66 -5.12
CA PHE A 365 1.53 26.98 -3.82
C PHE A 365 1.13 27.98 -2.75
N GLU A 366 -0.15 28.03 -2.40
CA GLU A 366 -0.62 28.81 -1.24
C GLU A 366 -0.26 28.07 0.06
N GLY A 367 0.69 28.61 0.84
CA GLY A 367 1.08 28.10 2.15
C GLY A 367 2.14 29.00 2.80
N GLY A 368 2.15 29.13 4.14
CA GLY A 368 3.16 29.92 4.85
C GLY A 368 4.60 29.46 4.56
N ALA A 369 5.56 30.39 4.59
CA ALA A 369 6.93 30.18 4.12
C ALA A 369 7.87 29.42 5.08
N GLU A 370 7.43 29.08 6.29
CA GLU A 370 8.31 28.48 7.30
C GLU A 370 8.38 26.95 7.15
N GLY A 371 9.54 26.43 6.73
CA GLY A 371 9.86 24.99 6.73
C GLY A 371 9.79 24.26 5.38
N ARG A 372 9.71 24.96 4.24
CA ARG A 372 9.58 24.34 2.91
C ARG A 372 10.88 23.67 2.43
N GLY A 373 10.80 22.37 2.12
CA GLY A 373 11.72 21.66 1.23
C GLY A 373 11.00 21.26 -0.05
N VAL A 374 10.77 22.22 -0.95
CA VAL A 374 10.14 21.98 -2.26
C VAL A 374 11.25 21.86 -3.31
N LEU A 375 11.42 20.67 -3.88
CA LEU A 375 12.29 20.44 -5.05
C LEU A 375 11.37 20.29 -6.27
N LEU A 376 11.15 21.39 -7.00
CA LEU A 376 10.49 21.33 -8.30
C LEU A 376 11.49 20.79 -9.33
N GLY A 377 11.16 19.65 -9.93
CA GLY A 377 11.87 19.18 -11.11
C GLY A 377 11.29 19.88 -12.34
N ASP A 378 11.94 20.94 -12.80
CA ASP A 378 11.51 21.66 -13.99
C ASP A 378 11.60 20.74 -15.23
N TYR A 379 10.47 20.55 -15.89
CA TYR A 379 10.40 20.13 -17.28
C TYR A 379 9.88 21.35 -18.08
N ASP A 380 10.78 22.27 -18.42
CA ASP A 380 10.47 23.35 -19.35
C ASP A 380 10.90 22.93 -20.76
N THR A 381 9.93 22.54 -21.58
CA THR A 381 10.11 22.45 -23.02
C THR A 381 9.27 23.54 -23.68
N ASN A 382 9.94 24.62 -24.08
CA ASN A 382 9.49 25.71 -24.93
C ASN A 382 8.60 26.79 -24.28
N THR A 383 9.19 27.93 -23.93
CA THR A 383 8.76 29.23 -24.50
C THR A 383 9.87 30.30 -24.43
N GLY A 384 10.30 30.79 -25.59
CA GLY A 384 11.18 31.94 -25.74
C GLY A 384 10.45 33.28 -25.56
N ALA A 385 9.91 33.56 -24.37
CA ALA A 385 9.35 34.85 -24.03
C ALA A 385 9.86 35.32 -22.68
N GLY A 386 10.77 36.30 -22.70
CA GLY A 386 11.40 36.84 -21.51
C GLY A 386 10.41 37.49 -20.55
N ARG A 387 10.40 37.01 -19.29
CA ARG A 387 10.07 37.73 -18.04
C ARG A 387 10.24 36.81 -16.82
N PRO A 388 10.31 37.41 -15.62
CA PRO A 388 11.52 37.43 -14.81
C PRO A 388 11.94 36.01 -14.38
N SER A 389 13.18 35.66 -14.71
CA SER A 389 13.85 34.54 -14.07
C SER A 389 13.92 34.82 -12.56
N TYR A 390 13.13 34.10 -11.76
CA TYR A 390 13.63 33.66 -10.47
C TYR A 390 14.74 32.67 -10.78
N LEU A 391 15.88 33.21 -11.22
CA LEU A 391 17.15 32.52 -11.13
C LEU A 391 17.17 32.02 -9.69
N ALA A 392 17.06 30.69 -9.54
CA ALA A 392 17.74 30.00 -8.46
C ALA A 392 19.04 30.76 -8.26
N LYS A 393 19.18 31.44 -7.11
CA LYS A 393 20.35 32.26 -6.78
C LYS A 393 21.54 31.46 -7.29
N ALA A 394 22.16 31.91 -8.38
CA ALA A 394 23.26 31.17 -8.98
C ALA A 394 24.22 30.95 -7.81
N LEU A 395 24.48 29.69 -7.51
CA LEU A 395 25.48 29.32 -6.53
C LEU A 395 26.76 29.98 -7.01
N ALA A 396 27.11 31.14 -6.45
CA ALA A 396 28.30 31.87 -6.84
C ALA A 396 29.50 31.10 -6.31
N VAL A 397 29.98 30.14 -7.10
CA VAL A 397 31.19 29.38 -6.80
C VAL A 397 32.37 30.26 -7.18
N ASN A 398 32.92 30.97 -6.19
CA ASN A 398 34.20 31.65 -6.34
C ASN A 398 35.31 30.61 -6.20
N VAL A 399 35.97 30.25 -7.30
CA VAL A 399 37.16 29.38 -7.29
C VAL A 399 38.40 30.27 -7.24
N GLY A 400 39.04 30.34 -6.07
CA GLY A 400 40.39 30.89 -5.96
C GLY A 400 41.42 29.83 -6.29
N VAL A 401 42.46 30.17 -7.04
CA VAL A 401 43.63 29.30 -7.29
C VAL A 401 44.82 29.89 -6.56
N GLY A 402 45.33 29.20 -5.55
CA GLY A 402 46.53 29.61 -4.82
C GLY A 402 47.79 29.57 -5.69
N ARG A 403 48.71 30.52 -5.50
CA ARG A 403 49.94 30.65 -6.32
C ARG A 403 51.02 29.61 -6.02
N ILE A 404 50.98 28.95 -4.86
CA ILE A 404 52.10 28.12 -4.37
C ILE A 404 51.70 26.62 -4.29
N ASN A 405 50.40 26.29 -4.28
CA ASN A 405 49.87 24.95 -4.48
C ASN A 405 48.43 25.03 -5.02
N PRO A 406 47.99 24.19 -5.97
CA PRO A 406 46.63 24.24 -6.48
C PRO A 406 45.68 23.64 -5.44
N TRP A 407 44.99 24.51 -4.70
CA TRP A 407 43.80 24.16 -3.92
C TRP A 407 42.61 24.92 -4.48
N ALA A 408 41.43 24.30 -4.40
CA ALA A 408 40.16 24.92 -4.74
C ALA A 408 39.28 24.94 -3.48
N ALA A 409 38.77 26.12 -3.12
CA ALA A 409 37.79 26.27 -2.05
C ALA A 409 36.42 26.55 -2.66
N VAL A 410 35.39 25.86 -2.18
CA VAL A 410 33.99 26.10 -2.56
C VAL A 410 33.28 26.71 -1.36
N HIS A 411 32.83 27.96 -1.48
CA HIS A 411 32.04 28.64 -0.44
C HIS A 411 30.57 28.68 -0.87
N VAL A 412 29.68 28.11 -0.04
CA VAL A 412 28.23 28.14 -0.27
C VAL A 412 27.60 29.06 0.77
N GLY A 413 27.54 30.36 0.47
CA GLY A 413 27.00 31.32 1.44
C GLY A 413 27.27 32.80 1.17
N GLY A 414 27.19 33.27 -0.09
CA GLY A 414 27.03 34.71 -0.43
C GLY A 414 28.09 35.73 0.03
N GLY A 415 29.07 35.35 0.85
CA GLY A 415 30.17 36.21 1.31
C GLY A 415 31.40 36.12 0.41
N ALA A 416 32.09 37.24 0.24
CA ALA A 416 33.35 37.31 -0.52
C ALA A 416 34.44 36.47 0.15
N LEU A 417 35.16 35.67 -0.64
CA LEU A 417 36.37 34.96 -0.20
C LEU A 417 37.50 35.98 -0.03
N GLN A 418 38.13 36.03 1.15
CA GLN A 418 39.38 36.76 1.32
C GLN A 418 40.47 36.07 0.49
N THR A 419 41.02 36.81 -0.47
CA THR A 419 42.13 36.38 -1.32
C THR A 419 43.46 36.73 -0.65
N GLY A 420 43.78 36.00 0.43
CA GLY A 420 45.08 36.06 1.10
C GLY A 420 45.54 34.65 1.42
N ASP A 421 46.83 34.37 1.21
CA ASP A 421 47.45 33.08 1.54
C ASP A 421 47.24 32.80 3.05
N PRO A 422 46.46 31.77 3.43
CA PRO A 422 46.26 31.49 4.83
C PRO A 422 47.48 30.73 5.34
N GLY A 423 48.51 31.46 5.76
CA GLY A 423 49.25 31.01 6.93
C GLY A 423 48.20 30.89 8.03
N PHE A 424 47.96 29.67 8.55
CA PHE A 424 47.03 29.43 9.66
C PHE A 424 47.24 30.50 10.74
N PRO A 425 46.32 31.46 10.91
CA PRO A 425 45.41 31.37 12.05
C PRO A 425 44.02 32.04 11.86
N GLU A 426 43.22 31.83 12.91
CA GLU A 426 41.94 32.45 13.30
C GLU A 426 40.64 31.82 12.77
N SER A 427 39.80 31.48 13.76
CA SER A 427 38.59 30.69 13.65
C SER A 427 37.54 31.37 12.74
N PRO A 428 36.96 30.66 11.76
CA PRO A 428 35.89 31.23 10.94
C PRO A 428 34.63 31.50 11.78
N ALA A 429 33.84 32.50 11.36
CA ALA A 429 32.58 32.88 11.98
C ALA A 429 31.59 31.69 12.03
N VAL A 430 30.86 31.60 13.14
CA VAL A 430 29.83 30.57 13.39
C VAL A 430 28.80 30.56 12.26
N GLY A 431 28.60 29.38 11.62
CA GLY A 431 27.53 29.15 10.63
C GLY A 431 27.98 28.97 9.17
N SER A 432 29.28 29.03 8.86
CA SER A 432 29.79 28.82 7.50
C SER A 432 30.35 27.40 7.33
N ALA A 433 30.03 26.73 6.22
CA ALA A 433 30.60 25.44 5.85
C ALA A 433 31.65 25.62 4.75
N PHE A 434 32.86 25.10 4.96
CA PHE A 434 33.93 25.10 3.97
C PHE A 434 34.34 23.66 3.67
N SER A 435 34.73 23.40 2.43
CA SER A 435 35.39 22.17 2.03
C SER A 435 36.63 22.52 1.24
N TYR A 436 37.78 22.01 1.68
CA TYR A 436 39.06 22.15 1.01
C TYR A 436 39.42 20.82 0.34
N ALA A 437 39.89 20.87 -0.90
CA ALA A 437 40.48 19.72 -1.57
C ALA A 437 41.91 20.07 -1.98
N SER A 438 42.88 19.25 -1.55
CA SER A 438 44.27 19.31 -2.02
C SER A 438 44.67 17.96 -2.61
N PRO A 439 45.08 17.89 -3.89
CA PRO A 439 45.59 16.67 -4.50
C PRO A 439 46.92 16.19 -3.88
N ALA A 440 47.69 17.09 -3.27
CA ALA A 440 49.05 16.81 -2.84
C ALA A 440 49.16 16.21 -1.42
N LEU A 441 48.12 16.33 -0.59
CA LEU A 441 48.18 15.93 0.82
C LEU A 441 47.10 14.92 1.25
N GLY A 442 46.28 14.41 0.33
CA GLY A 442 45.34 13.32 0.62
C GLY A 442 44.35 13.62 1.75
N HIS A 443 44.02 14.90 1.98
CA HIS A 443 43.18 15.33 3.10
C HIS A 443 42.01 16.20 2.59
N VAL A 444 40.80 15.82 2.99
CA VAL A 444 39.63 16.70 3.02
C VAL A 444 39.34 16.98 4.50
N ASP A 445 39.32 18.24 4.90
CA ASP A 445 38.91 18.65 6.24
C ASP A 445 37.61 19.45 6.12
N GLY A 446 36.57 18.96 6.79
CA GLY A 446 35.23 19.56 6.81
C GLY A 446 34.90 19.98 8.23
N GLY A 447 35.29 21.21 8.60
CA GLY A 447 34.95 21.77 9.91
C GLY A 447 33.61 22.50 9.87
N ARG A 448 32.62 22.03 10.63
CA ARG A 448 31.56 22.91 11.16
C ARG A 448 32.02 23.44 12.51
N GLY A 449 31.96 24.76 12.70
CA GLY A 449 32.17 25.39 14.01
C GLY A 449 31.07 24.97 14.99
N GLY A 450 31.29 23.85 15.68
CA GLY A 450 30.35 23.20 16.59
C GLY A 450 30.84 21.81 16.98
N VAL A 451 31.89 21.78 17.81
CA VAL A 451 32.66 20.72 18.50
C VAL A 451 32.49 19.20 18.17
N ASN A 452 31.41 18.63 17.64
CA ASN A 452 31.20 17.17 17.74
C ASN A 452 30.94 16.34 16.47
N ASP A 453 31.01 16.89 15.25
CA ASP A 453 30.95 16.05 14.04
C ASP A 453 32.13 16.37 13.10
N ARG A 454 33.11 15.45 13.03
CA ARG A 454 34.15 15.44 12.00
C ARG A 454 34.07 14.14 11.23
N THR A 455 33.86 14.21 9.93
CA THR A 455 33.92 13.06 9.04
C THR A 455 35.32 12.96 8.45
N PHE A 456 35.99 11.84 8.68
CA PHE A 456 37.30 11.56 8.09
C PHE A 456 37.13 10.61 6.91
N VAL A 457 37.68 10.98 5.76
CA VAL A 457 37.81 10.08 4.59
C VAL A 457 39.29 9.91 4.31
N ASN A 458 39.79 8.69 4.46
CA ASN A 458 41.13 8.31 3.99
C ASN A 458 41.02 7.84 2.52
N GLY A 459 42.03 8.14 1.71
CA GLY A 459 42.20 7.77 0.30
C GLY A 459 42.18 6.26 -0.03
N SER A 460 41.78 5.38 0.89
CA SER A 460 41.47 3.97 0.63
C SER A 460 39.97 3.68 0.41
N GLY A 461 39.11 4.71 0.41
CA GLY A 461 37.69 4.57 0.08
C GLY A 461 36.79 4.01 1.20
N ALA A 462 37.26 4.01 2.46
CA ALA A 462 36.41 3.67 3.60
C ALA A 462 35.71 4.92 4.17
N VAL A 463 34.38 4.87 4.28
CA VAL A 463 33.56 5.89 4.95
C VAL A 463 33.23 5.40 6.36
N ALA A 464 33.74 6.07 7.38
CA ALA A 464 33.31 5.87 8.76
C ALA A 464 32.10 6.79 9.04
N GLY A 465 30.91 6.21 9.15
CA GLY A 465 29.71 6.94 9.58
C GLY A 465 29.74 7.19 11.09
N CYS A 466 29.52 8.44 11.49
CA CYS A 466 29.35 8.87 12.87
C CYS A 466 28.09 8.24 13.49
N ILE A 467 28.23 7.67 14.69
CA ILE A 467 27.16 7.02 15.48
C ILE A 467 26.87 7.91 16.69
N PRO A 468 25.60 8.30 16.97
CA PRO A 468 25.23 8.96 18.22
C PRO A 468 25.49 8.05 19.42
N ALA A 469 26.03 8.59 20.51
CA ALA A 469 26.25 7.82 21.73
C ALA A 469 24.91 7.26 22.28
N GLY A 470 24.81 5.92 22.38
CA GLY A 470 23.76 5.25 23.15
C GLY A 470 22.89 4.23 22.42
N THR A 471 23.12 3.91 21.14
CA THR A 471 22.37 2.84 20.44
C THR A 471 23.31 1.75 19.93
N VAL A 472 22.94 0.49 20.16
CA VAL A 472 23.68 -0.69 19.70
C VAL A 472 23.65 -0.73 18.17
N GLY A 473 24.63 -0.09 17.55
CA GLY A 473 24.96 -0.29 16.15
C GLY A 473 25.67 -1.64 16.01
N LEU A 474 25.25 -2.44 15.02
CA LEU A 474 25.96 -3.65 14.63
C LEU A 474 27.32 -3.25 14.06
N ASP A 475 28.35 -3.32 14.90
CA ASP A 475 29.76 -3.17 14.52
C ASP A 475 30.20 -4.43 13.77
N TRP A 476 30.34 -4.34 12.44
CA TRP A 476 30.93 -5.41 11.65
C TRP A 476 32.45 -5.21 11.62
N LYS A 477 33.13 -5.63 12.68
CA LYS A 477 34.59 -5.74 12.73
C LYS A 477 35.02 -7.20 12.61
N GLY A 478 35.54 -7.55 11.44
CA GLY A 478 36.09 -8.86 11.12
C GLY A 478 35.79 -9.28 9.69
N PRO A 479 36.49 -10.29 9.13
CA PRO A 479 36.13 -10.85 7.84
C PRO A 479 34.67 -11.32 7.88
N VAL A 480 33.84 -10.81 6.97
CA VAL A 480 32.49 -11.34 6.75
C VAL A 480 32.66 -12.75 6.21
N SER A 481 32.52 -13.76 7.07
CA SER A 481 32.39 -15.13 6.61
C SER A 481 31.00 -15.30 6.02
N TRP A 482 30.83 -14.94 4.76
CA TRP A 482 29.77 -15.55 3.97
C TRP A 482 30.25 -16.97 3.65
N MET A 483 29.68 -17.97 4.32
CA MET A 483 29.79 -19.36 3.86
C MET A 483 28.70 -19.55 2.82
N PRO A 484 28.99 -19.49 1.51
CA PRO A 484 28.05 -19.98 0.52
C PRO A 484 27.70 -21.43 0.90
N ALA A 485 26.41 -21.71 1.02
CA ALA A 485 25.94 -23.08 1.18
C ALA A 485 26.52 -23.92 0.03
N ARG A 486 27.00 -25.13 0.33
CA ARG A 486 27.47 -26.07 -0.70
C ARG A 486 26.34 -26.23 -1.74
N ARG A 487 26.60 -25.76 -2.95
CA ARG A 487 25.79 -26.00 -4.15
C ARG A 487 24.33 -25.49 -4.08
N GLN A 488 24.12 -24.20 -4.39
CA GLN A 488 22.77 -23.68 -4.64
C GLN A 488 22.37 -23.76 -6.11
N THR A 489 21.13 -24.20 -6.37
CA THR A 489 20.49 -24.18 -7.69
C THR A 489 19.37 -23.15 -7.66
N PRO A 490 19.35 -22.14 -8.56
CA PRO A 490 18.27 -21.17 -8.62
C PRO A 490 16.92 -21.89 -8.84
N THR A 491 15.89 -21.55 -8.05
CA THR A 491 14.59 -22.22 -8.09
C THR A 491 13.57 -21.48 -8.95
N GLN A 492 13.69 -20.16 -9.08
CA GLN A 492 12.77 -19.32 -9.87
C GLN A 492 13.44 -18.76 -11.12
N LYS A 493 12.63 -18.41 -12.13
CA LYS A 493 13.10 -17.75 -13.35
C LYS A 493 13.70 -16.39 -13.01
N GLY A 494 14.85 -16.07 -13.58
CA GLY A 494 15.58 -14.82 -13.30
C GLY A 494 16.40 -14.83 -12.01
N GLN A 495 16.35 -15.89 -11.19
CA GLN A 495 17.23 -16.02 -10.05
C GLN A 495 18.66 -16.37 -10.46
N MET A 496 19.61 -15.82 -9.70
CA MET A 496 21.04 -16.06 -9.80
C MET A 496 21.57 -16.59 -8.46
N ALA A 497 22.44 -17.61 -8.51
CA ALA A 497 23.11 -18.16 -7.33
C ALA A 497 24.63 -18.10 -7.51
N PHE A 498 25.33 -17.75 -6.44
CA PHE A 498 26.79 -17.68 -6.38
C PHE A 498 27.33 -18.77 -5.46
N GLU A 499 28.36 -19.48 -5.91
CA GLU A 499 29.03 -20.52 -5.13
C GLU A 499 30.54 -20.26 -5.15
N LEU A 500 31.12 -19.97 -3.99
CA LEU A 500 32.58 -19.96 -3.81
C LEU A 500 33.01 -21.37 -3.41
N THR A 501 33.79 -22.01 -4.28
CA THR A 501 34.37 -23.33 -4.01
C THR A 501 35.76 -23.17 -3.37
N ALA A 502 36.26 -24.25 -2.74
CA ALA A 502 37.57 -24.24 -2.07
C ALA A 502 38.76 -23.97 -3.03
N ASP A 503 38.56 -24.08 -4.34
CA ASP A 503 39.61 -23.99 -5.36
C ASP A 503 39.76 -22.58 -5.96
N ASN A 504 39.49 -21.51 -5.19
CA ASN A 504 39.47 -20.12 -5.68
C ASN A 504 38.53 -19.89 -6.89
N LYS A 505 37.53 -20.74 -7.07
CA LYS A 505 36.54 -20.59 -8.15
C LYS A 505 35.22 -20.07 -7.62
N ILE A 506 34.74 -18.99 -8.24
CA ILE A 506 33.36 -18.52 -8.12
C ILE A 506 32.55 -19.13 -9.26
N THR A 507 31.54 -19.94 -8.94
CA THR A 507 30.56 -20.44 -9.91
C THR A 507 29.29 -19.62 -9.84
N ILE A 508 28.84 -19.11 -10.99
CA ILE A 508 27.60 -18.35 -11.13
C ILE A 508 26.59 -19.22 -11.87
N ARG A 509 25.42 -19.44 -11.27
CA ARG A 509 24.30 -20.16 -11.89
C ARG A 509 23.12 -19.23 -12.12
N VAL A 510 22.51 -19.28 -13.30
CA VAL A 510 21.34 -18.48 -13.67
C VAL A 510 20.26 -19.38 -14.26
N ARG A 511 19.01 -19.26 -13.78
CA ARG A 511 17.86 -19.92 -14.41
C ARG A 511 17.23 -18.98 -15.43
N GLY A 512 17.36 -19.35 -16.71
CA GLY A 512 16.77 -18.61 -17.81
C GLY A 512 15.24 -18.65 -17.79
N ALA A 513 14.62 -17.79 -18.61
CA ALA A 513 13.17 -17.75 -18.78
C ALA A 513 12.59 -19.09 -19.32
N ASP A 514 13.44 -19.85 -20.01
CA ASP A 514 13.20 -21.21 -20.50
C ASP A 514 13.25 -22.29 -19.40
N GLY A 515 13.52 -21.91 -18.16
CA GLY A 515 13.64 -22.84 -17.03
C GLY A 515 14.97 -23.58 -16.96
N VAL A 516 15.88 -23.38 -17.92
CA VAL A 516 17.19 -24.04 -17.97
C VAL A 516 18.19 -23.29 -17.09
N VAL A 517 18.90 -24.03 -16.24
CA VAL A 517 19.99 -23.48 -15.41
C VAL A 517 21.28 -23.53 -16.20
N ARG A 518 21.91 -22.36 -16.39
CA ARG A 518 23.22 -22.19 -17.03
C ARG A 518 24.25 -21.85 -15.96
N ALA A 519 25.48 -22.34 -16.12
CA ALA A 519 26.55 -22.12 -15.16
C ALA A 519 27.84 -21.67 -15.85
N GLY A 520 28.56 -20.74 -15.22
CA GLY A 520 29.92 -20.35 -15.59
C GLY A 520 30.79 -20.19 -14.34
N SER A 521 32.11 -20.30 -14.49
CA SER A 521 33.06 -20.17 -13.38
C SER A 521 34.16 -19.16 -13.68
N ILE A 522 34.51 -18.37 -12.66
CA ILE A 522 35.67 -17.46 -12.66
C ILE A 522 36.68 -18.02 -11.67
N THR A 523 37.93 -18.20 -12.09
CA THR A 523 39.04 -18.55 -11.20
C THR A 523 39.71 -17.26 -10.74
N LEU A 524 39.80 -17.06 -9.44
CA LEU A 524 40.52 -15.94 -8.83
C LEU A 524 42.03 -16.27 -8.85
N ALA A 525 42.84 -15.32 -9.34
CA ALA A 525 44.29 -15.43 -9.50
C ALA A 525 45.03 -15.31 -8.17
#